data_AF-A0A842U8Z6-F1
#
_entry.id   AF-A0A842U8Z6-F1
#
_cell.length_a   1.000
_cell.length_b   1.000
_cell.length_c   1.000
_cell.angle_alpha   90.00
_cell.angle_beta   90.00
_cell.angle_gamma   90.00
#
_symmetry.space_group_name_H-M   'P 1'
#
loop_
_entity.id
_entity.type
_entity.pdbx_description
1 polymer ?
#
loop_
_entity_poly.entity_id
_entity_poly.type
_entity_poly.pdbx_seq_one_letter_code
_entity_poly.pdbx_strand_id
1 'polypeptide(L)'
;EFDKKNKDQISSENFYLTYKEKKLDDSTKSRKELELKVEDGSLLAEIFKKLGFREVFTVKKERELYEFDYNGSKIEALLDYIPILKQNFIEVEMITSSENELAQIRNILFEFLNEFGIKKKNKSLILFDFEKIISIFCY
;
A
#
# COMPACT_ATOMS: atom_id res chain seq x y z
N GLU A 1 34.42 9.80 6.48
CA GLU A 1 34.68 8.88 5.35
C GLU A 1 33.55 7.86 5.31
N PHE A 2 32.85 7.77 4.18
CA PHE A 2 31.79 6.78 3.95
C PHE A 2 32.45 5.49 3.47
N ASP A 3 32.40 4.45 4.32
CA ASP A 3 32.96 3.14 4.03
C ASP A 3 32.09 2.42 3.00
N LYS A 4 32.51 2.46 1.73
CA LYS A 4 31.92 1.69 0.63
C LYS A 4 32.29 0.22 0.80
N LYS A 5 31.50 -0.52 1.57
CA LYS A 5 31.43 -1.97 1.41
C LYS A 5 30.40 -2.29 0.33
N ASN A 6 30.91 -2.48 -0.89
CA ASN A 6 30.26 -3.21 -1.96
C ASN A 6 29.83 -4.58 -1.41
N LYS A 7 28.55 -4.71 -1.07
CA LYS A 7 27.87 -6.00 -1.15
C LYS A 7 27.18 -6.00 -2.50
N ASP A 8 27.51 -6.99 -3.32
CA ASP A 8 26.70 -7.39 -4.47
C ASP A 8 25.29 -7.71 -3.95
N GLN A 9 24.44 -6.68 -3.89
CA GLN A 9 23.07 -6.79 -3.44
C GLN A 9 22.27 -7.25 -4.64
N ILE A 10 22.27 -8.56 -4.88
CA ILE A 10 21.25 -9.20 -5.69
C ILE A 10 19.93 -8.77 -5.07
N SER A 11 19.19 -7.89 -5.75
CA SER A 11 17.86 -7.48 -5.33
C SER A 11 16.98 -8.72 -5.41
N SER A 12 16.78 -9.40 -4.30
CA SER A 12 15.84 -10.52 -4.23
C SER A 12 14.44 -9.95 -4.36
N GLU A 13 13.86 -10.02 -5.55
CA GLU A 13 12.46 -9.67 -5.79
C GLU A 13 11.57 -10.52 -4.88
N ASN A 14 10.61 -9.89 -4.20
CA ASN A 14 9.64 -10.60 -3.39
C ASN A 14 8.26 -10.53 -4.03
N PHE A 15 7.62 -11.69 -4.17
CA PHE A 15 6.28 -11.79 -4.73
C PHE A 15 5.26 -12.02 -3.63
N TYR A 16 4.12 -11.34 -3.73
CA TYR A 16 3.01 -11.49 -2.80
C TYR A 16 1.71 -11.65 -3.56
N LEU A 17 0.83 -12.49 -3.01
CA LEU A 17 -0.54 -12.63 -3.42
C LEU A 17 -1.44 -12.02 -2.34
N THR A 18 -2.22 -11.01 -2.72
CA THR A 18 -3.13 -10.33 -1.80
C THR A 18 -4.57 -10.45 -2.31
N TYR A 19 -5.44 -11.02 -1.48
CA TYR A 19 -6.89 -10.99 -1.66
C TYR A 19 -7.49 -9.89 -0.79
N LYS A 20 -8.18 -8.93 -1.42
CA LYS A 20 -8.82 -7.80 -0.75
C LYS A 20 -10.33 -8.01 -0.66
N GLU A 21 -10.87 -8.03 0.56
CA GLU A 21 -12.32 -8.11 0.80
C GLU A 21 -13.03 -6.82 0.38
N LYS A 22 -14.37 -6.81 0.51
CA LYS A 22 -15.16 -5.60 0.31
C LYS A 22 -14.78 -4.55 1.36
N LYS A 23 -14.84 -3.28 0.99
CA LYS A 23 -14.63 -2.16 1.92
C LYS A 23 -15.57 -2.22 3.11
N LEU A 24 -15.07 -1.75 4.25
CA LEU A 24 -15.83 -1.56 5.49
C LEU A 24 -16.56 -0.21 5.52
N ASP A 25 -15.99 0.82 4.90
CA ASP A 25 -16.55 2.18 4.86
C ASP A 25 -16.20 2.89 3.55
N ASP A 26 -17.01 3.87 3.13
CA ASP A 26 -16.82 4.65 1.91
C ASP A 26 -15.87 5.84 2.10
N SER A 27 -15.64 6.26 3.36
CA SER A 27 -14.76 7.40 3.66
C SER A 27 -13.28 7.02 3.72
N THR A 28 -12.98 5.73 3.86
CA THR A 28 -11.61 5.18 3.90
C THR A 28 -11.48 4.01 2.92
N LYS A 29 -10.28 3.44 2.80
CA LYS A 29 -10.05 2.19 2.04
C LYS A 29 -9.95 0.96 2.92
N SER A 30 -10.31 1.10 4.19
CA SER A 30 -10.28 0.04 5.19
C SER A 30 -11.06 -1.17 4.70
N ARG A 31 -10.36 -2.29 4.60
CA ARG A 31 -10.88 -3.60 4.21
C ARG A 31 -9.98 -4.65 4.81
N LYS A 32 -10.51 -5.86 5.01
CA LYS A 32 -9.68 -6.99 5.38
C LYS A 32 -8.86 -7.46 4.18
N GLU A 33 -7.59 -7.70 4.39
CA GLU A 33 -6.67 -8.21 3.38
C GLU A 33 -6.08 -9.54 3.84
N LEU A 34 -6.05 -10.52 2.95
CA LEU A 34 -5.37 -11.79 3.14
C LEU A 34 -4.16 -11.81 2.22
N GLU A 35 -2.97 -11.72 2.80
CA GLU A 35 -1.72 -11.67 2.06
C GLU A 35 -0.85 -12.89 2.37
N LEU A 36 -0.19 -13.41 1.34
CA LEU A 36 0.82 -14.46 1.47
C LEU A 36 1.98 -14.21 0.52
N LYS A 37 3.20 -14.49 1.01
CA LYS A 37 4.40 -14.48 0.19
C LYS A 37 4.41 -15.71 -0.74
N VAL A 38 4.76 -15.51 -2.00
CA VAL A 38 4.95 -16.58 -2.99
C VAL A 38 6.36 -16.55 -3.54
N GLU A 39 6.84 -17.70 -3.99
CA GLU A 39 8.20 -17.83 -4.52
C GLU A 39 8.30 -17.31 -5.96
N ASP A 40 7.26 -17.52 -6.77
CA ASP A 40 7.23 -17.15 -8.19
C ASP A 40 5.88 -16.54 -8.58
N GLY A 41 5.87 -15.24 -8.81
CA GLY A 41 4.68 -14.51 -9.26
C GLY A 41 4.23 -14.87 -10.68
N SER A 42 5.14 -15.30 -11.56
CA SER A 42 4.83 -15.66 -12.94
C SER A 42 4.10 -17.00 -13.00
N LEU A 43 4.58 -18.00 -12.24
CA LEU A 43 3.90 -19.29 -12.11
C LEU A 43 2.49 -19.11 -11.51
N LEU A 44 2.36 -18.27 -10.48
CA LEU A 44 1.06 -17.97 -9.89
C LEU A 44 0.10 -17.32 -10.90
N ALA A 45 0.58 -16.36 -11.70
CA ALA A 45 -0.22 -15.73 -12.74
C ALA A 45 -0.70 -16.74 -13.79
N GLU A 46 0.13 -17.73 -14.15
CA GLU A 46 -0.28 -18.81 -15.05
C GLU A 46 -1.37 -19.70 -14.41
N ILE A 47 -1.23 -20.08 -13.14
CA ILE A 47 -2.24 -20.84 -12.40
C ILE A 47 -3.58 -20.09 -12.43
N PHE A 48 -3.59 -18.79 -12.15
CA PHE A 48 -4.83 -17.99 -12.20
C PHE A 48 -5.45 -17.96 -13.59
N LYS A 49 -4.65 -17.84 -14.65
CA LYS A 49 -5.15 -17.93 -16.04
C LYS A 49 -5.80 -19.28 -16.31
N LYS A 50 -5.23 -20.39 -15.84
CA LYS A 50 -5.80 -21.74 -15.97
C LYS A 50 -7.09 -21.93 -15.14
N LEU A 51 -7.20 -21.25 -14.00
CA LEU A 51 -8.42 -21.21 -13.17
C LEU A 51 -9.53 -20.31 -13.75
N GLY A 52 -9.28 -19.63 -14.87
CA GLY A 52 -10.26 -18.79 -15.55
C GLY A 52 -10.24 -17.31 -15.16
N PHE A 53 -9.28 -16.88 -14.32
CA PHE A 53 -9.05 -15.46 -14.08
C PHE A 53 -8.47 -14.80 -15.32
N ARG A 54 -8.79 -13.51 -15.49
CA ARG A 54 -8.25 -12.68 -16.56
C ARG A 54 -7.50 -11.52 -15.95
N GLU A 55 -6.32 -11.26 -16.49
CA GLU A 55 -5.56 -10.07 -16.14
C GLU A 55 -6.32 -8.83 -16.57
N VAL A 56 -6.57 -7.92 -15.63
CA VAL A 56 -7.34 -6.69 -15.87
C VAL A 56 -6.40 -5.49 -16.05
N PHE A 57 -5.39 -5.37 -15.19
CA PHE A 57 -4.44 -4.25 -15.24
C PHE A 57 -3.13 -4.60 -14.52
N THR A 58 -2.03 -4.01 -14.96
CA THR A 58 -0.72 -4.06 -14.27
C THR A 58 -0.32 -2.66 -13.84
N VAL A 59 -0.14 -2.43 -12.54
CA VAL A 59 0.41 -1.17 -12.01
C VAL A 59 1.87 -1.41 -11.62
N LYS A 60 2.78 -0.62 -12.17
CA LYS A 60 4.13 -0.45 -11.60
C LYS A 60 4.13 0.81 -10.75
N LYS A 61 4.77 0.76 -9.59
CA LYS A 61 4.95 1.91 -8.70
C LYS A 61 6.29 1.83 -7.99
N GLU A 62 6.83 2.98 -7.64
CA GLU A 62 7.99 3.14 -6.79
C GLU A 62 7.49 3.64 -5.44
N ARG A 63 7.88 2.98 -4.35
CA ARG A 63 7.36 3.23 -3.00
C ARG A 63 8.50 3.58 -2.05
N GLU A 64 8.35 4.69 -1.34
CA GLU A 64 9.19 5.06 -0.22
C GLU A 64 8.37 4.99 1.08
N LEU A 65 8.90 4.31 2.10
CA LEU A 65 8.30 4.22 3.44
C LEU A 65 8.99 5.23 4.36
N TYR A 66 8.18 6.03 5.05
CA TYR A 66 8.59 6.95 6.10
C TYR A 66 7.83 6.63 7.39
N GLU A 67 8.54 6.60 8.51
CA GLU A 67 7.95 6.39 9.84
C GLU A 67 8.03 7.68 10.66
N PHE A 68 6.93 8.04 11.32
CA PHE A 68 6.80 9.23 12.16
C PHE A 68 6.29 8.88 13.55
N ASP A 69 6.79 9.58 14.56
CA ASP A 69 6.15 9.69 15.86
C ASP A 69 5.34 10.99 15.91
N TYR A 70 4.02 10.86 16.03
CA TYR A 70 3.09 11.99 16.06
C TYR A 70 2.17 11.86 17.27
N ASN A 71 2.32 12.77 18.23
CA ASN A 71 1.57 12.79 19.49
C ASN A 71 1.60 11.45 20.25
N GLY A 72 2.75 10.74 20.22
CA GLY A 72 2.92 9.44 20.85
C GLY A 72 2.31 8.27 20.08
N SER A 73 1.86 8.50 18.84
CA SER A 73 1.37 7.47 17.92
C SER A 73 2.37 7.27 16.78
N LYS A 74 2.61 6.02 16.40
CA LYS A 74 3.42 5.71 15.22
C LYS A 74 2.57 5.81 13.94
N ILE A 75 3.03 6.60 12.99
CA ILE A 75 2.40 6.75 11.67
C ILE A 75 3.39 6.31 10.61
N GLU A 76 2.92 5.49 9.68
CA GLU A 76 3.64 5.12 8.46
C GLU A 76 3.09 5.95 7.30
N ALA A 77 3.97 6.59 6.53
CA ALA A 77 3.62 7.30 5.32
C ALA A 77 4.33 6.65 4.13
N LEU A 78 3.53 6.19 3.18
CA LEU A 78 3.95 5.52 1.96
C LEU A 78 3.81 6.50 0.80
N LEU A 79 4.95 6.94 0.25
CA LEU A 79 4.99 7.80 -0.92
C LEU A 79 5.13 6.93 -2.17
N ASP A 80 4.05 6.86 -2.95
CA ASP A 80 3.95 6.04 -4.16
C ASP A 80 4.06 6.94 -5.40
N TYR A 81 5.12 6.77 -6.19
CA TYR A 81 5.17 7.30 -7.54
C TYR A 81 4.62 6.25 -8.52
N ILE A 82 3.62 6.64 -9.31
CA ILE A 82 3.05 5.77 -10.35
C ILE A 82 3.51 6.31 -11.73
N PRO A 83 4.49 5.66 -12.40
CA PRO A 83 5.08 6.18 -13.63
C PRO A 83 4.08 6.41 -14.76
N ILE A 84 3.07 5.54 -14.89
CA ILE A 84 2.03 5.69 -15.93
C ILE A 84 1.15 6.93 -15.72
N LEU A 85 1.01 7.39 -14.47
CA LEU A 85 0.28 8.61 -14.14
C LEU A 85 1.17 9.85 -14.02
N LYS A 86 2.49 9.67 -13.97
CA LYS A 86 3.49 10.73 -13.69
C LYS A 86 3.13 11.55 -12.46
N GLN A 87 2.64 10.88 -11.42
CA GLN A 87 2.10 11.51 -10.23
C GLN A 87 2.49 10.72 -8.97
N ASN A 88 2.70 11.46 -7.88
CA ASN A 88 2.91 10.94 -6.54
C ASN A 88 1.58 10.83 -5.78
N PHE A 89 1.46 9.78 -4.99
CA PHE A 89 0.37 9.49 -4.08
C PHE A 89 0.95 9.28 -2.69
N ILE A 90 0.20 9.65 -1.67
CA ILE A 90 0.62 9.42 -0.29
C ILE A 90 -0.47 8.65 0.43
N GLU A 91 -0.07 7.53 1.00
CA GLU A 91 -0.90 6.71 1.88
C GLU A 91 -0.34 6.85 3.29
N VAL A 92 -1.21 7.19 4.25
CA VAL A 92 -0.83 7.29 5.66
C VAL A 92 -1.62 6.26 6.43
N GLU A 93 -0.92 5.45 7.20
CA GLU A 93 -1.49 4.39 8.00
C GLU A 93 -0.96 4.41 9.43
N MET A 94 -1.74 3.83 10.32
CA MET A 94 -1.39 3.70 11.73
C MET A 94 -1.70 2.26 12.14
N ILE A 95 -0.67 1.58 12.66
CA ILE A 95 -0.81 0.22 13.16
C ILE A 95 -1.52 0.31 14.52
N THR A 96 -2.71 -0.28 14.61
CA THR A 96 -3.44 -0.46 15.87
C THR A 96 -3.79 -1.92 16.07
N SER A 97 -3.84 -2.36 17.33
CA SER A 97 -4.32 -3.68 17.73
C SER A 97 -5.81 -3.70 18.06
N SER A 98 -6.51 -2.56 17.99
CA SER A 98 -7.91 -2.39 18.42
C SER A 98 -8.79 -1.80 17.33
N GLU A 99 -9.74 -2.58 16.82
CA GLU A 99 -10.74 -2.11 15.85
C GLU A 99 -11.70 -1.04 16.42
N ASN A 100 -11.82 -0.94 17.74
CA ASN A 100 -12.74 0.01 18.39
C ASN A 100 -12.25 1.47 18.30
N GLU A 101 -11.04 1.71 17.81
CA GLU A 101 -10.40 3.04 17.77
C GLU A 101 -10.37 3.68 16.38
N LEU A 102 -10.98 3.05 15.36
CA LEU A 102 -10.93 3.50 13.97
C LEU A 102 -11.32 4.98 13.78
N ALA A 103 -12.32 5.46 14.51
CA ALA A 103 -12.76 6.86 14.42
C ALA A 103 -11.70 7.85 14.96
N GLN A 104 -11.00 7.48 16.04
CA GLN A 104 -9.95 8.29 16.64
C GLN A 104 -8.69 8.29 15.76
N ILE A 105 -8.28 7.12 15.29
CA ILE A 105 -7.14 6.96 14.36
C ILE A 105 -7.35 7.82 13.12
N ARG A 106 -8.56 7.79 12.54
CA ARG A 106 -8.90 8.60 11.38
C ARG A 106 -8.72 10.10 11.65
N ASN A 107 -9.10 10.58 12.83
CA ASN A 107 -8.92 11.98 13.19
C ASN A 107 -7.43 12.34 13.31
N ILE A 108 -6.63 11.50 13.97
CA ILE A 108 -5.18 11.72 14.12
C ILE A 108 -4.50 11.75 12.75
N LEU A 109 -4.82 10.83 11.85
CA LEU A 109 -4.28 10.82 10.49
C LEU A 109 -4.65 12.07 9.69
N PHE A 110 -5.87 12.60 9.88
CA PHE A 110 -6.26 13.86 9.24
C PHE A 110 -5.54 15.08 9.82
N GLU A 111 -5.33 15.12 11.14
CA GLU A 111 -4.53 16.17 11.78
C GLU A 111 -3.08 16.13 11.29
N PHE A 112 -2.48 14.94 11.25
CA PHE A 112 -1.15 14.72 10.67
C PHE A 112 -1.06 15.22 9.23
N LEU A 113 -1.99 14.84 8.35
CA LEU A 113 -2.01 15.30 6.95
C LEU A 113 -2.17 16.82 6.82
N ASN A 114 -2.91 17.46 7.74
CA ASN A 114 -3.08 18.91 7.73
C ASN A 114 -1.76 19.65 8.02
N GLU A 115 -0.85 19.09 8.81
CA GLU A 115 0.50 19.66 9.04
C GLU A 115 1.30 19.77 7.74
N PHE A 116 1.08 18.86 6.78
CA PHE A 116 1.67 18.90 5.45
C PHE A 116 0.84 19.71 4.44
N GLY A 117 -0.22 20.40 4.88
CA GLY A 117 -1.10 21.18 4.02
C GLY A 117 -2.02 20.34 3.12
N ILE A 118 -2.15 19.04 3.39
CA ILE A 118 -2.94 18.11 2.57
C ILE A 118 -4.39 18.11 3.06
N LYS A 119 -5.27 18.76 2.29
CA LYS A 119 -6.69 18.91 2.66
C LYS A 119 -7.55 17.70 2.26
N LYS A 120 -8.54 17.39 3.11
CA LYS A 120 -9.57 16.33 2.97
C LYS A 120 -10.30 16.25 1.63
N LYS A 121 -10.30 17.32 0.82
CA LYS A 121 -10.96 17.37 -0.50
C LYS A 121 -10.24 16.52 -1.55
N ASN A 122 -8.97 16.17 -1.31
CA ASN A 122 -8.17 15.31 -2.18
C ASN A 122 -8.45 13.83 -1.89
N LYS A 123 -9.68 13.38 -2.19
CA LYS A 123 -10.01 11.93 -2.20
C LYS A 123 -9.12 11.13 -3.17
N SER A 124 -8.48 11.83 -4.11
CA SER A 124 -7.58 11.32 -5.15
C SER A 124 -6.15 11.07 -4.68
N LEU A 125 -5.75 11.45 -3.47
CA LEU A 125 -4.40 11.15 -2.95
C LEU A 125 -4.25 9.70 -2.46
N ILE A 126 -5.33 8.93 -2.48
CA ILE A 126 -5.36 7.53 -2.07
C ILE A 126 -5.59 6.67 -3.32
N LEU A 127 -4.71 5.69 -3.59
CA LEU A 127 -4.56 4.90 -4.83
C LEU A 127 -5.77 4.06 -5.29
N PHE A 128 -5.95 3.92 -6.61
CA PHE A 128 -6.73 2.88 -7.31
C PHE A 128 -7.59 1.93 -6.46
N ASP A 129 -8.89 2.20 -6.47
CA ASP A 129 -9.89 1.40 -5.81
C ASP A 129 -10.50 0.41 -6.80
N PHE A 130 -10.24 -0.87 -6.60
CA PHE A 130 -10.96 -1.91 -7.33
C PHE A 130 -11.55 -2.89 -6.31
N GLU A 131 -12.88 -2.98 -6.25
CA GLU A 131 -13.57 -3.93 -5.39
C GLU A 131 -13.34 -5.36 -5.90
N LYS A 132 -12.94 -6.26 -5.00
CA LYS A 132 -12.68 -7.70 -5.25
C LYS A 132 -11.61 -7.99 -6.31
N ILE A 133 -10.38 -7.51 -6.10
CA ILE A 133 -9.23 -7.88 -6.93
C ILE A 133 -8.27 -8.80 -6.17
N ILE A 134 -7.89 -9.89 -6.83
CA ILE A 134 -6.70 -10.67 -6.50
C ILE A 134 -5.52 -9.96 -7.17
N SER A 135 -4.59 -9.44 -6.37
CA SER A 135 -3.41 -8.71 -6.88
C SER A 135 -2.15 -9.53 -6.66
N ILE A 136 -1.25 -9.50 -7.65
CA ILE A 136 0.12 -9.98 -7.51
C ILE A 136 1.01 -8.75 -7.41
N PHE A 137 1.71 -8.61 -6.29
CA PHE A 137 2.69 -7.55 -6.09
C PHE A 137 4.09 -8.13 -6.21
N CYS A 138 4.97 -7.39 -6.90
CA CYS A 138 6.41 -7.59 -6.89
C CYS A 138 7.02 -6.35 -6.22
N TYR A 139 7.80 -6.57 -5.16
CA TYR A 139 8.53 -5.54 -4.42
C TYR A 139 10.04 -5.73 -4.58
#